data_AF-A0A9D4NM04-F1
#
_entry.id   AF-A0A9D4NM04-F1
#
_cell.length_a   1.000
_cell.length_b   1.000
_cell.length_c   1.000
_cell.angle_alpha   90.00
_cell.angle_beta   90.00
_cell.angle_gamma   90.00
#
_symmetry.space_group_name_H-M   'P 1'
#
loop_
_entity.id
_entity.type
_entity.pdbx_description
1 polymer ?
#
loop_
_entity_poly.entity_id
_entity_poly.type
_entity_poly.pdbx_seq_one_letter_code
_entity_poly.pdbx_strand_id
1 'polypeptide(L)' 'MPLPNTAADCWRLLFDYHSDTVVMLNEFDRNDKSCALYWPEEYGYTVEYGPLSIELLF' A
#
# COMPACT_ATOMS: atom_id res chain seq x y z
N MET A 1 -10.28 -2.38 -2.18
CA MET A 1 -8.92 -1.87 -1.86
C MET A 1 -8.97 -1.25 -0.47
N PRO A 2 -7.85 -1.08 0.25
CA PRO A 2 -7.90 -0.45 1.58
C PRO A 2 -8.51 0.95 1.52
N LEU A 3 -9.22 1.33 2.57
CA LEU A 3 -9.74 2.68 2.72
C LEU A 3 -8.57 3.64 2.99
N PRO A 4 -8.69 4.94 2.66
CA PRO A 4 -7.67 5.94 2.94
C PRO A 4 -7.16 5.92 4.39
N ASN A 5 -8.03 5.70 5.36
CA ASN A 5 -7.68 5.67 6.77
C ASN A 5 -7.14 4.31 7.27
N THR A 6 -7.11 3.26 6.44
CA THR A 6 -6.66 1.91 6.81
C THR A 6 -5.48 1.42 5.98
N ALA A 7 -4.93 2.24 5.07
CA ALA A 7 -3.77 1.86 4.27
C ALA A 7 -2.55 1.49 5.12
N ALA A 8 -2.29 2.24 6.20
CA ALA A 8 -1.23 1.93 7.16
C ALA A 8 -1.46 0.59 7.88
N ASP A 9 -2.72 0.28 8.22
CA ASP A 9 -3.07 -0.98 8.88
C ASP A 9 -2.84 -2.19 7.95
N CYS A 10 -3.04 -2.03 6.63
CA CYS A 10 -2.69 -3.06 5.65
C CYS A 10 -1.19 -3.36 5.63
N TRP A 11 -0.33 -2.34 5.60
CA TRP A 11 1.12 -2.56 5.66
C TRP A 11 1.58 -3.16 6.98
N ARG A 12 0.99 -2.72 8.10
CA ARG A 12 1.25 -3.34 9.41
C ARG A 12 0.88 -4.81 9.41
N LEU A 13 -0.27 -5.18 8.85
CA LEU A 13 -0.68 -6.59 8.73
C LEU A 13 0.34 -7.41 7.94
N LEU A 14 0.83 -6.91 6.81
CA LEU A 14 1.82 -7.63 6.00
C LEU A 14 3.13 -7.85 6.77
N PHE A 15 3.59 -6.82 7.48
CA PHE A 15 4.78 -6.87 8.31
C PHE A 15 4.63 -7.86 9.49
N ASP A 16 3.55 -7.72 10.26
CA ASP A 16 3.30 -8.51 11.48
C ASP A 16 3.14 -10.01 11.17
N TYR A 17 2.56 -10.35 10.01
CA TYR A 17 2.32 -11.73 9.59
C TYR A 17 3.38 -12.26 8.62
N HIS A 18 4.48 -11.54 8.40
CA HIS A 18 5.55 -11.94 7.48
C HIS A 18 5.04 -12.37 6.10
N SER A 19 4.11 -11.61 5.54
CA SER A 19 3.53 -11.90 4.23
C SER A 19 4.39 -11.31 3.11
N ASP A 20 4.93 -12.15 2.25
CA ASP A 20 5.83 -11.73 1.17
C ASP A 20 5.10 -11.27 -0.10
N THR A 21 3.79 -11.52 -0.22
CA THR A 21 3.06 -11.30 -1.48
C THR A 21 1.68 -10.72 -1.24
N VAL A 22 1.37 -9.64 -1.97
CA VAL A 22 0.04 -9.03 -2.05
C VAL A 22 -0.48 -9.20 -3.46
N VAL A 23 -1.67 -9.79 -3.60
CA VAL A 23 -2.34 -9.93 -4.90
C VAL A 23 -3.55 -9.01 -4.94
N MET A 24 -3.54 -8.07 -5.88
CA MET A 24 -4.68 -7.20 -6.15
C MET A 24 -5.51 -7.77 -7.29
N LEU A 25 -6.77 -8.10 -7.01
CA LEU A 25 -7.67 -8.72 -8.00
C LEU A 25 -8.56 -7.72 -8.74
N ASN A 26 -8.68 -6.49 -8.22
CA ASN A 26 -9.50 -5.43 -8.81
C ASN A 26 -8.61 -4.35 -9.41
N GLU A 27 -9.10 -3.66 -10.44
CA GLU A 27 -8.42 -2.47 -10.96
C GLU A 27 -8.53 -1.30 -9.97
N PHE A 28 -7.49 -0.47 -9.94
CA PHE A 28 -7.49 0.77 -9.18
C PHE A 28 -7.99 1.93 -10.06
N ASP A 29 -9.11 2.54 -9.67
CA ASP A 29 -9.61 3.76 -10.30
C ASP A 29 -9.15 4.99 -9.50
N ARG A 30 -8.33 5.85 -10.12
CA ARG A 30 -7.86 7.10 -9.53
C ARG A 30 -8.97 8.10 -9.23
N ASN A 31 -10.14 7.95 -9.84
CA ASN A 31 -11.29 8.82 -9.59
C ASN A 31 -12.12 8.36 -8.37
N ASP A 32 -11.94 7.12 -7.91
CA ASP A 32 -12.61 6.59 -6.73
C ASP A 32 -11.90 7.03 -5.45
N LYS A 33 -12.52 7.97 -4.72
CA LYS A 33 -11.99 8.49 -3.45
C LYS A 33 -12.22 7.55 -2.26
N SER A 34 -12.96 6.46 -2.43
CA SER A 34 -13.19 5.48 -1.37
C SER A 34 -12.01 4.54 -1.17
N CYS A 35 -11.11 4.44 -2.15
CA CYS A 35 -9.94 3.57 -2.13
C CYS A 35 -8.65 4.37 -1.98
N ALA A 36 -7.70 3.84 -1.23
CA ALA A 36 -6.35 4.39 -1.11
C ALA A 36 -5.43 3.86 -2.22
N LEU A 37 -4.61 4.73 -2.82
CA LEU A 37 -3.35 4.31 -3.40
C LEU A 37 -2.39 4.03 -2.24
N TYR A 38 -2.13 2.75 -1.98
CA TYR A 38 -1.38 2.33 -0.79
C TYR A 38 0.06 1.94 -1.09
N TRP A 39 0.52 2.00 -2.34
CA TRP A 39 1.91 1.70 -2.71
C TRP A 39 2.50 2.81 -3.59
N PRO A 40 3.82 3.07 -3.53
CA PRO A 40 4.49 3.97 -4.47
C PRO A 40 4.38 3.44 -5.91
N GLU A 41 4.11 4.34 -6.87
CA GLU A 41 3.96 3.99 -8.29
C GLU A 41 5.20 4.33 -9.12
N GLU A 42 6.15 5.07 -8.55
CA GLU A 42 7.40 5.48 -9.21
C GLU A 42 8.59 4.77 -8.55
N TYR A 43 9.49 4.21 -9.35
CA TYR A 43 10.68 3.52 -8.85
C TYR A 43 11.58 4.46 -8.04
N GLY A 44 12.10 3.96 -6.92
CA GLY A 44 12.92 4.72 -5.98
C GLY A 44 12.16 5.77 -5.17
N TYR A 45 10.83 5.83 -5.30
CA TYR A 45 10.00 6.61 -4.39
C TYR A 45 9.57 5.79 -3.19
N THR A 46 9.54 6.48 -2.06
CA THR A 46 9.23 5.92 -0.76
C THR A 46 8.01 6.62 -0.18
N VAL A 47 7.10 5.85 0.41
CA VAL A 47 5.95 6.35 1.16
C VAL A 47 6.02 5.84 2.59
N GLU A 48 5.84 6.75 3.54
CA GLU A 48 5.88 6.45 4.97
C GLU A 48 4.47 6.15 5.51
N TYR A 49 4.32 5.00 6.16
CA TYR A 49 3.12 4.59 6.91
C TYR A 49 3.49 4.40 8.38
N GLY A 50 3.63 5.51 9.11
CA GLY A 50 4.05 5.49 10.51
C GLY A 50 5.51 5.05 10.64
N PRO A 51 5.82 3.93 11.32
CA PRO A 51 7.19 3.42 11.44
C PRO A 51 7.65 2.59 10.22
N LEU A 52 6.75 2.33 9.26
CA LEU A 52 7.03 1.53 8.08
C LEU A 52 7.31 2.44 6.87
N SER A 53 8.39 2.13 6.16
CA SER A 53 8.81 2.81 4.95
C SER A 53 8.64 1.85 3.77
N ILE A 54 7.84 2.22 2.77
CA ILE A 54 7.51 1.38 1.61
C ILE A 54 8.13 2.01 0.38
N GLU A 55 9.07 1.32 -0.25
CA GLU A 55 9.77 1.76 -1.47
C GLU A 55 9.45 0.85 -2.65
N LEU A 56 9.21 1.44 -3.83
CA LEU A 56 9.13 0.68 -5.07
C LEU A 56 10.55 0.45 -5.62
N LEU A 57 11.05 -0.77 -5.45
CA LEU A 57 12.36 -1.20 -5.95
C LEU A 57 12.33 -1.50 -7.45
N PHE A 58 13.48 -1.30 -8.11
CA PHE A 58 13.72 -1.54 -9.54
C PHE A 58 14.02 -3.00 -9.88
#